data_AF-A0AAW1VC92-F1
#
_entry.id   AF-A0AAW1VC92-F1
#
_cell.length_a   1.000
_cell.length_b   1.000
_cell.length_c   1.000
_cell.angle_alpha   90.00
_cell.angle_beta   90.00
_cell.angle_gamma   90.00
#
_symmetry.space_group_name_H-M   'P 1'
#
loop_
_entity.id
_entity.type
_entity.pdbx_description
1 polymer ?
#
loop_
_entity_poly.entity_id
_entity_poly.type
_entity_poly.pdbx_seq_one_letter_code
_entity_poly.pdbx_strand_id
1 'polypeptide(L)' 'MKPVEPVLEAGAQRQQTINAECIDDYTDTPSIGLSFLYNNISQKITFKLPLTLNKFFEPTDMNAESFFARWKNLGK' A
#
# COMPACT_ATOMS: atom_id res chain seq x y z
N MET A 1 -14.29 -3.40 3.06
CA MET A 1 -14.21 -1.92 3.07
C MET A 1 -15.56 -1.36 3.46
N LYS A 2 -15.61 -0.35 4.35
CA LYS A 2 -16.86 0.37 4.58
C LYS A 2 -17.18 1.20 3.32
N PRO A 3 -18.44 1.25 2.85
CA PRO A 3 -18.84 2.12 1.75
C PRO A 3 -18.49 3.56 2.09
N VAL A 4 -17.82 4.27 1.18
CA VAL A 4 -17.64 5.72 1.27
C VAL A 4 -18.92 6.35 0.76
N GLU A 5 -19.43 7.35 1.48
CA GLU A 5 -20.57 8.13 1.03
C GLU A 5 -20.28 8.71 -0.37
N PRO A 6 -21.17 8.54 -1.36
CA PRO A 6 -20.86 8.83 -2.76
C PRO A 6 -20.80 10.33 -3.07
N VAL A 7 -21.35 11.18 -2.21
CA VAL A 7 -21.40 12.63 -2.40
C VAL A 7 -20.35 13.29 -1.51
N LEU A 8 -19.51 14.12 -2.13
CA LEU A 8 -18.53 14.94 -1.44
C LEU A 8 -18.87 16.41 -1.67
N GLU A 9 -19.24 17.10 -0.58
CA GLU A 9 -19.53 18.53 -0.62
C GLU A 9 -18.29 19.37 -0.94
N ALA A 10 -18.50 20.53 -1.55
CA ALA A 10 -17.40 21.45 -1.87
C ALA A 10 -16.63 21.85 -0.60
N GLY A 11 -15.30 21.69 -0.64
CA GLY A 11 -14.42 21.98 0.50
C GLY A 11 -14.41 20.90 1.59
N ALA A 12 -15.21 19.84 1.47
CA ALA A 12 -15.17 18.72 2.40
C ALA A 12 -14.03 17.75 2.04
N GLN A 13 -13.49 17.10 3.07
CA GLN A 13 -12.55 15.99 2.92
C GLN A 13 -13.19 14.71 3.48
N ARG A 14 -12.81 13.57 2.90
CA ARG A 14 -13.13 12.24 3.40
C ARG A 14 -11.88 11.38 3.44
N GLN A 15 -11.85 10.48 4.42
CA GLN A 15 -10.79 9.50 4.61
C GLN A 15 -11.37 8.10 4.50
N GLN A 16 -10.70 7.25 3.73
CA GLN A 16 -10.99 5.82 3.65
C GLN A 16 -9.79 5.04 4.17
N THR A 17 -10.01 4.22 5.20
CA THR A 17 -8.98 3.31 5.71
C THR A 17 -9.00 2.01 4.92
N ILE A 18 -7.81 1.61 4.47
CA ILE A 18 -7.58 0.36 3.73
C ILE A 18 -6.76 -0.55 4.64
N ASN A 19 -7.28 -1.74 4.92
CA ASN A 19 -6.51 -2.80 5.56
C ASN A 19 -5.83 -3.63 4.48
N ALA A 20 -4.54 -3.89 4.63
CA ALA A 20 -3.76 -4.69 3.71
C ALA A 20 -3.10 -5.84 4.46
N GLU A 21 -3.10 -7.02 3.85
CA GLU A 21 -2.43 -8.22 4.34
C GLU A 21 -1.55 -8.74 3.20
N CYS A 22 -0.29 -9.05 3.51
CA CYS A 22 0.65 -9.64 2.57
C CYS A 22 0.58 -11.16 2.70
N ILE A 23 -0.01 -11.84 1.71
CA ILE A 23 -0.15 -13.30 1.70
C ILE A 23 1.10 -13.98 1.11
N ASP A 24 1.68 -13.34 0.09
CA ASP A 24 2.85 -13.83 -0.63
C ASP A 24 3.73 -12.66 -1.09
N ASP A 25 4.96 -12.94 -1.52
CA ASP A 25 5.83 -11.91 -2.09
C ASP A 25 5.32 -11.42 -3.45
N TYR A 26 5.56 -10.14 -3.74
CA TYR A 26 5.11 -9.50 -4.96
C TYR A 26 6.06 -8.37 -5.37
N THR A 27 6.18 -8.16 -6.68
CA THR A 27 7.07 -7.15 -7.27
C THR A 27 6.32 -5.92 -7.79
N ASP A 28 5.06 -6.11 -8.18
CA ASP A 28 4.21 -5.03 -8.68
C ASP A 28 3.64 -4.16 -7.56
N THR A 29 2.90 -3.12 -7.93
CA THR A 29 2.30 -2.20 -6.96
C THR A 29 0.80 -2.13 -7.21
N PRO A 30 -0.05 -2.31 -6.17
CA PRO A 30 -1.49 -2.24 -6.35
C PRO A 30 -1.91 -0.85 -6.80
N SER A 31 -2.95 -0.79 -7.64
CA SER A 31 -3.53 0.47 -8.11
C SER A 31 -4.93 0.65 -7.56
N ILE A 32 -5.31 1.89 -7.31
CA ILE A 32 -6.67 2.28 -6.95
C ILE A 32 -7.24 3.17 -8.05
N GLY A 33 -8.48 2.87 -8.42
CA GLY A 33 -9.27 3.66 -9.36
C GLY A 33 -10.30 4.49 -8.60
N LEU A 34 -10.31 5.79 -8.84
CA LEU A 34 -11.32 6.72 -8.35
C LEU A 34 -12.19 7.15 -9.53
N SER A 35 -13.49 6.91 -9.42
CA SER A 35 -14.48 7.36 -10.41
C SER A 35 -15.52 8.22 -9.71
N PHE A 36 -15.80 9.41 -10.23
CA PHE A 36 -16.76 10.35 -9.65
C PHE A 36 -17.36 11.24 -10.73
N LEU A 37 -18.48 11.89 -10.40
CA LEU A 37 -19.11 12.90 -11.25
C LEU A 37 -18.72 14.30 -10.76
N TYR A 38 -18.28 15.15 -11.66
CA TYR A 38 -18.07 16.57 -11.41
C TYR A 38 -18.77 17.37 -12.49
N ASN A 39 -19.75 18.21 -12.10
CA ASN A 39 -20.62 18.96 -13.03
C ASN A 39 -21.25 18.06 -14.11
N ASN A 40 -21.79 16.90 -13.71
CA ASN A 40 -22.36 15.86 -14.58
C ASN A 40 -21.38 15.24 -15.60
N ILE A 41 -20.08 15.49 -15.47
CA ILE A 41 -19.04 14.87 -16.29
C ILE A 41 -18.34 13.79 -15.47
N SER A 42 -18.20 12.60 -16.05
CA SER A 42 -17.48 11.49 -15.43
C SER A 42 -15.98 11.74 -15.41
N GLN A 43 -15.38 11.63 -14.23
CA GLN A 43 -13.96 11.71 -13.99
C GLN A 43 -13.46 10.34 -13.56
N LYS A 44 -12.31 9.93 -14.10
CA LYS A 44 -11.64 8.68 -13.72
C LYS A 44 -10.16 8.94 -13.50
N ILE A 45 -9.67 8.61 -12.32
CA ILE A 45 -8.27 8.77 -11.93
C ILE A 45 -7.78 7.41 -11.44
N THR A 46 -6.64 6.96 -11.95
CA THR A 46 -5.98 5.74 -11.47
C THR A 46 -4.61 6.11 -10.95
N PHE A 47 -4.27 5.63 -9.76
CA PHE A 47 -2.96 5.84 -9.16
C PHE A 47 -2.45 4.57 -8.48
N LYS A 48 -1.12 4.40 -8.49
CA LYS A 48 -0.44 3.35 -7.75
C LYS A 48 -0.42 3.69 -6.27
N LEU A 49 -0.79 2.74 -5.41
CA LEU A 49 -0.69 2.88 -3.97
C LEU A 49 0.74 2.58 -3.54
N PRO A 50 1.36 3.34 -2.62
CA PRO A 50 2.71 3.06 -2.13
C PRO A 50 2.75 1.88 -1.14
N LEU A 51 2.16 0.74 -1.54
CA LEU A 51 2.16 -0.52 -0.84
C LEU A 51 3.16 -1.44 -1.54
N THR A 52 4.36 -1.49 -0.99
CA THR A 52 5.50 -2.28 -1.48
C THR A 52 5.88 -3.33 -0.44
N LEU A 53 6.55 -4.40 -0.86
CA LEU A 53 6.87 -5.54 0.01
C LEU A 53 7.60 -5.15 1.31
N ASN A 54 8.49 -4.16 1.25
CA ASN A 54 9.22 -3.67 2.42
C ASN A 54 8.33 -3.01 3.50
N LYS A 55 7.06 -2.72 3.22
CA LYS A 55 6.09 -2.26 4.23
C LYS A 55 5.68 -3.36 5.20
N PHE A 56 5.95 -4.62 4.88
CA PHE A 56 5.63 -5.78 5.70
C PHE A 56 6.86 -6.38 6.41
N PHE A 57 8.02 -5.72 6.34
CA PHE A 57 9.23 -6.19 6.99
C PHE A 57 9.23 -5.84 8.48
N GLU A 58 9.62 -6.81 9.30
CA GLU A 58 9.90 -6.57 10.71
C GLU A 58 11.40 -6.31 10.91
N PRO A 59 11.79 -5.24 11.62
CA PRO A 59 13.19 -5.01 11.93
C PRO A 59 13.74 -6.16 12.77
N THR A 60 14.96 -6.59 12.46
CA THR A 60 15.64 -7.65 13.21
C THR A 60 16.93 -7.10 13.79
N ASP A 61 16.98 -6.94 15.11
CA ASP A 61 18.21 -6.57 15.81
C ASP A 61 19.19 -7.74 15.84
N MET A 62 20.45 -7.48 15.53
CA MET A 62 21.51 -8.48 15.60
C MET A 62 22.88 -7.84 15.81
N ASN A 63 23.77 -8.55 16.50
CA ASN A 63 25.17 -8.16 16.64
C ASN A 63 25.98 -8.52 15.39
N ALA A 64 27.21 -7.99 15.30
CA ALA A 64 28.09 -8.20 14.15
C ALA A 64 28.34 -9.70 13.89
N GLU A 65 28.59 -10.48 14.93
CA GLU A 65 28.86 -11.92 14.82
C GLU A 65 27.68 -12.66 14.15
N SER A 66 26.45 -12.42 14.63
CA SER A 66 25.23 -13.02 14.11
C SER A 66 24.93 -12.58 12.68
N PHE A 67 25.15 -11.30 12.35
CA PHE A 67 25.00 -10.78 11.00
C PHE A 67 25.95 -11.49 10.03
N PHE A 68 27.25 -11.55 10.33
CA PHE A 68 28.23 -12.18 9.45
C PHE A 68 28.04 -13.69 9.33
N ALA A 69 27.58 -14.37 10.40
CA ALA A 69 27.21 -15.77 10.34
C ALA A 69 26.04 -16.01 9.38
N ARG A 70 24.96 -15.22 9.46
CA ARG A 70 23.80 -15.32 8.54
C ARG A 70 24.18 -14.95 7.11
N TRP A 71 24.93 -13.88 6.92
CA TRP A 71 25.35 -13.39 5.60
C TRP A 71 26.13 -14.46 4.82
N LYS A 72 27.03 -15.18 5.47
CA LYS A 72 27.81 -16.28 4.86
C LYS A 72 26.93 -17.45 4.35
N ASN A 73 25.70 -17.58 4.86
CA ASN A 73 24.77 -18.63 4.43
C ASN A 73 23.88 -18.21 3.25
N LEU A 74 23.79 -16.93 2.88
CA LEU A 74 22.90 -16.43 1.82
C LEU A 74 23.35 -16.81 0.39
N GLY A 75 24.58 -17.29 0.22
CA GLY A 75 25.16 -17.66 -1.07
C GLY A 75 25.50 -19.14 -1.23
N LYS A 76 24.99 -20.00 -0.34
CA LYS A 76 24.99 -21.46 -0.51
C LYS A 76 23.65 -21.91 -1.06
#